data_AF-A0AA37KUW8-F1
#
_entry.id   AF-A0AA37KUW8-F1
#
_cell.length_a   1.000
_cell.length_b   1.000
_cell.length_c   1.000
_cell.angle_alpha   90.00
_cell.angle_beta   90.00
_cell.angle_gamma   90.00
#
_symmetry.space_group_name_H-M   'P 1'
#
loop_
_entity.id
_entity.type
_entity.pdbx_description
1 polymer ?
#
loop_
_entity_poly.entity_id
_entity_poly.type
_entity_poly.pdbx_seq_one_letter_code
_entity_poly.pdbx_strand_id
1 'polypeptide(L)'
;MTPEYLKELLPSLLNADFAGVTNVRLLSLARTYAALCDLATFDFPSGEYGTRKIWLQRIDTLFGVLRERCRRESDAALRCRMVHAMYTLVCGTVSGDVSKRKGVCFAMADELVRDCLGGNEKRSSLRPDESELLIRTGVCHCLIDLLYPGPDAGDEYLLLLKRQISGWIAEMNRDGSWSGVSPDVALERIGVMNRYSYAFLDKTNDSAVKRSFEYFRNSLPVPEDAGNFDENYLYTLARLYDTAVLGNAYDPDRRLARRIARFMYDYSRTPFCSDDDRFCCVCCVVRYVAERIDIWQSADTERYIA
;
A
#
# COMPACT_ATOMS: atom_id res chain seq x y z
N MET A 1 18.77 3.67 -11.88
CA MET A 1 18.47 3.95 -10.47
C MET A 1 19.40 3.11 -9.64
N THR A 2 20.25 3.76 -8.87
CA THR A 2 21.39 3.13 -8.21
C THR A 2 21.25 3.27 -6.70
N PRO A 3 21.88 2.40 -5.89
CA PRO A 3 21.84 2.47 -4.44
C PRO A 3 22.34 3.82 -3.87
N GLU A 4 23.16 4.57 -4.61
CA GLU A 4 23.64 5.90 -4.23
C GLU A 4 22.51 6.91 -4.04
N TYR A 5 21.44 6.82 -4.83
CA TYR A 5 20.29 7.71 -4.63
C TYR A 5 19.62 7.47 -3.27
N LEU A 6 19.53 6.22 -2.84
CA LEU A 6 18.96 5.91 -1.54
C LEU A 6 19.76 6.61 -0.43
N LYS A 7 21.10 6.58 -0.54
CA LYS A 7 22.02 7.24 0.39
C LYS A 7 21.82 8.75 0.44
N GLU A 8 21.60 9.41 -0.70
CA GLU A 8 21.31 10.85 -0.77
C GLU A 8 20.03 11.21 -0.01
N LEU A 9 19.04 10.32 0.01
CA LEU A 9 17.76 10.55 0.68
C LEU A 9 17.77 10.24 2.17
N LEU A 10 18.66 9.37 2.66
CA LEU A 10 18.66 8.92 4.07
C LEU A 10 18.66 10.08 5.07
N PRO A 11 19.47 11.15 4.93
CA PRO A 11 19.43 12.27 5.88
C PRO A 11 18.05 12.93 5.94
N SER A 12 17.37 13.09 4.81
CA SER A 12 16.03 13.68 4.75
C SER A 12 14.97 12.78 5.40
N LEU A 13 15.10 11.46 5.25
CA LEU A 13 14.18 10.47 5.83
C LEU A 13 14.40 10.33 7.34
N LEU A 14 15.66 10.31 7.79
CA LEU A 14 16.00 10.26 9.22
C LEU A 14 15.49 11.49 9.97
N ASN A 15 15.58 12.66 9.36
CA ASN A 15 15.20 13.94 9.96
C ASN A 15 13.78 14.40 9.57
N ALA A 16 12.98 13.57 8.89
CA ALA A 16 11.65 13.96 8.46
C ALA A 16 10.78 14.37 9.66
N ASP A 17 10.22 15.58 9.63
CA ASP A 17 9.23 15.97 10.63
C ASP A 17 7.88 15.30 10.34
N PHE A 18 7.19 14.89 11.40
CA PHE A 18 5.83 14.36 11.35
C PHE A 18 4.79 15.39 11.83
N ALA A 19 5.22 16.50 12.44
CA ALA A 19 4.34 17.56 12.85
C ALA A 19 3.88 18.38 11.63
N GLY A 20 2.59 18.71 11.57
CA GLY A 20 2.04 19.60 10.55
C GLY A 20 2.03 19.06 9.11
N VAL A 21 2.59 17.89 8.84
CA VAL A 21 2.59 17.30 7.49
C VAL A 21 1.22 16.74 7.10
N THR A 22 0.99 16.60 5.79
CA THR A 22 -0.25 16.08 5.23
C THR A 22 -0.38 14.56 5.41
N ASN A 23 -1.61 14.07 5.26
CA ASN A 23 -1.90 12.64 5.34
C ASN A 23 -1.18 11.84 4.26
N VAL A 24 -1.05 12.40 3.04
CA VAL A 24 -0.33 11.78 1.92
C VAL A 24 1.13 11.52 2.30
N ARG A 25 1.79 12.51 2.89
CA ARG A 25 3.18 12.39 3.32
C ARG A 25 3.35 11.37 4.43
N LEU A 26 2.45 11.33 5.43
CA LEU A 26 2.47 10.30 6.48
C LEU A 26 2.34 8.88 5.92
N LEU A 27 1.40 8.67 4.99
CA LEU A 27 1.19 7.36 4.36
C LEU A 27 2.41 6.95 3.51
N SER A 28 3.03 7.89 2.80
CA SER A 28 4.24 7.64 2.00
C SER A 28 5.43 7.30 2.90
N LEU A 29 5.59 7.99 4.03
CA LEU A 29 6.62 7.71 5.02
C LEU A 29 6.43 6.33 5.68
N ALA A 30 5.19 5.92 5.94
CA ALA A 30 4.90 4.60 6.52
C ALA A 30 5.40 3.47 5.62
N ARG A 31 5.10 3.55 4.33
CA ARG A 31 5.58 2.58 3.33
C ARG A 31 7.10 2.65 3.16
N THR A 32 7.67 3.86 3.17
CA THR A 32 9.12 4.07 3.05
C THR A 32 9.88 3.45 4.22
N TYR A 33 9.45 3.68 5.46
CA TYR A 33 10.14 3.14 6.63
C TYR A 33 9.96 1.63 6.78
N ALA A 34 8.80 1.07 6.40
CA ALA A 34 8.65 -0.38 6.32
C ALA A 34 9.72 -0.99 5.40
N ALA A 35 9.85 -0.47 4.18
CA ALA A 35 10.83 -0.95 3.21
C ALA A 35 12.29 -0.76 3.66
N LEU A 36 12.61 0.35 4.34
CA LEU A 36 13.95 0.58 4.89
C LEU A 36 14.27 -0.34 6.07
N CYS A 37 13.28 -0.64 6.90
CA CYS A 37 13.44 -1.58 8.00
C CYS A 37 13.69 -3.00 7.46
N ASP A 38 12.98 -3.40 6.41
CA ASP A 38 13.20 -4.68 5.73
C ASP A 38 14.60 -4.71 5.12
N LEU A 39 14.99 -3.70 4.34
CA LEU A 39 16.32 -3.57 3.75
C LEU A 39 17.44 -3.65 4.80
N ALA A 40 17.31 -2.93 5.91
CA ALA A 40 18.30 -2.93 6.99
C ALA A 40 18.47 -4.29 7.68
N THR A 41 17.55 -5.23 7.45
CA THR A 41 17.66 -6.62 7.92
C THR A 41 18.65 -7.42 7.08
N PHE A 42 18.68 -7.17 5.77
CA PHE A 42 19.57 -7.86 4.83
C PHE A 42 20.93 -7.14 4.66
N ASP A 43 20.97 -5.84 4.91
CA ASP A 43 22.21 -5.01 4.87
C ASP A 43 23.12 -5.18 6.11
N PHE A 44 22.79 -6.09 7.03
CA PHE A 44 23.64 -6.39 8.18
C PHE A 44 24.84 -7.25 7.75
N PRO A 45 26.10 -6.89 8.13
CA PRO A 45 26.50 -5.91 9.14
C PRO A 45 26.94 -4.54 8.60
N SER A 46 26.80 -4.29 7.28
CA SER A 46 27.30 -3.07 6.63
C SER A 46 26.67 -1.80 7.22
N GLY A 47 25.35 -1.84 7.46
CA GLY A 47 24.60 -0.70 7.98
C GLY A 47 24.60 0.52 7.06
N GLU A 48 24.93 0.33 5.78
CA GLU A 48 25.03 1.35 4.74
C GLU A 48 23.72 2.14 4.56
N TYR A 49 22.57 1.47 4.74
CA TYR A 49 21.24 2.09 4.64
C TYR A 49 20.61 2.42 6.00
N GLY A 50 21.44 2.51 7.06
CA GLY A 50 21.00 2.73 8.42
C GLY A 50 20.63 1.44 9.15
N THR A 51 20.70 1.47 10.49
CA THR A 51 20.44 0.28 11.31
C THR A 51 18.95 0.01 11.46
N ARG A 52 18.57 -1.27 11.57
CA ARG A 52 17.19 -1.67 11.90
C ARG A 52 16.65 -0.95 13.14
N LYS A 53 17.49 -0.73 14.16
CA LYS A 53 17.13 0.01 15.38
C LYS A 53 16.66 1.43 15.10
N ILE A 54 17.34 2.15 14.21
CA ILE A 54 16.98 3.54 13.87
C ILE A 54 15.63 3.56 13.15
N TRP A 55 15.43 2.69 12.17
CA TRP A 55 14.16 2.62 11.44
C TRP A 55 12.99 2.22 12.34
N LEU A 56 13.19 1.28 13.26
CA LEU A 56 12.19 0.93 14.28
C LEU A 56 11.79 2.13 15.13
N GLN A 57 12.74 2.96 15.58
CA GLN A 57 12.42 4.17 16.35
C GLN A 57 11.57 5.19 15.55
N ARG A 58 11.85 5.33 14.25
CA ARG A 58 11.08 6.19 13.35
C ARG A 58 9.67 5.64 13.14
N ILE A 59 9.54 4.31 12.97
CA ILE A 59 8.26 3.61 12.83
C ILE A 59 7.41 3.75 14.09
N ASP A 60 8.01 3.60 15.27
CA ASP A 60 7.32 3.77 16.56
C ASP A 60 6.72 5.17 16.69
N THR A 61 7.50 6.19 16.34
CA THR A 61 7.06 7.58 16.38
C THR A 61 5.95 7.83 15.36
N LEU A 62 6.12 7.37 14.12
CA LEU A 62 5.14 7.52 13.05
C LEU A 62 3.82 6.79 13.37
N PHE A 63 3.89 5.60 13.97
CA PHE A 63 2.71 4.86 14.43
C PHE A 63 1.88 5.69 15.42
N GLY A 64 2.52 6.33 16.39
CA GLY A 64 1.85 7.23 17.34
C GLY A 64 1.16 8.41 16.66
N VAL A 65 1.84 9.03 15.69
CA VAL A 65 1.28 10.15 14.90
C VAL A 65 0.10 9.72 14.05
N LEU A 66 0.21 8.60 13.31
CA LEU A 66 -0.87 8.04 12.51
C LEU A 66 -2.08 7.70 13.37
N ARG A 67 -1.87 7.11 14.55
CA ARG A 67 -2.96 6.78 15.49
C ARG A 67 -3.73 8.02 15.89
N GLU A 68 -3.03 9.09 16.28
CA GLU A 68 -3.69 10.31 16.72
C GLU A 68 -4.35 11.06 15.57
N ARG A 69 -3.71 11.11 14.39
CA ARG A 69 -4.29 11.70 13.19
C ARG A 69 -5.56 10.97 12.77
N CYS A 70 -5.54 9.64 12.75
CA CYS A 70 -6.67 8.80 12.34
C CYS A 70 -7.89 8.94 13.26
N ARG A 71 -7.72 9.30 14.53
CA ARG A 71 -8.83 9.59 15.46
C ARG A 71 -9.53 10.91 15.18
N ARG A 72 -8.82 11.87 14.57
CA ARG A 72 -9.32 13.22 14.28
C ARG A 72 -9.74 13.38 12.83
N GLU A 73 -9.34 12.44 11.97
CA GLU A 73 -9.69 12.44 10.56
C GLU A 73 -11.18 12.14 10.38
N SER A 74 -11.85 12.94 9.54
CA SER A 74 -13.27 12.80 9.23
C SER A 74 -13.51 11.95 7.98
N ASP A 75 -12.55 11.90 7.06
CA ASP A 75 -12.65 11.10 5.85
C ASP A 75 -12.42 9.62 6.18
N ALA A 76 -13.48 8.81 6.05
CA ALA A 76 -13.44 7.39 6.36
C ALA A 76 -12.48 6.59 5.46
N ALA A 77 -12.32 6.96 4.19
CA ALA A 77 -11.37 6.28 3.30
C ALA A 77 -9.93 6.58 3.71
N LEU A 78 -9.63 7.81 4.11
CA LEU A 78 -8.32 8.16 4.67
C LEU A 78 -8.07 7.46 6.01
N ARG A 79 -9.07 7.37 6.90
CA ARG A 79 -8.96 6.57 8.13
C ARG A 79 -8.62 5.11 7.82
N CYS A 80 -9.29 4.48 6.86
CA CYS A 80 -8.97 3.10 6.42
C CYS A 80 -7.51 2.97 5.95
N ARG A 81 -7.04 3.90 5.11
CA ARG A 81 -5.64 3.90 4.64
C ARG A 81 -4.64 4.08 5.78
N MET A 82 -4.94 4.93 6.78
CA MET A 82 -4.09 5.11 7.95
C MET A 82 -4.05 3.86 8.84
N VAL A 83 -5.19 3.22 9.07
CA VAL A 83 -5.26 1.96 9.83
C VAL A 83 -4.47 0.86 9.12
N HIS A 84 -4.62 0.73 7.80
CA HIS A 84 -3.84 -0.21 7.00
C HIS A 84 -2.33 0.09 7.04
N ALA A 85 -1.94 1.37 6.97
CA ALA A 85 -0.54 1.78 7.09
C ALA A 85 0.04 1.42 8.46
N MET A 86 -0.70 1.68 9.54
CA MET A 86 -0.31 1.27 10.90
C MET A 86 -0.17 -0.24 11.02
N TYR A 87 -1.11 -1.01 10.47
CA TYR A 87 -1.02 -2.47 10.45
C TYR A 87 0.24 -2.97 9.72
N THR A 88 0.52 -2.40 8.55
CA THR A 88 1.72 -2.72 7.75
C THR A 88 3.00 -2.43 8.52
N LEU A 89 3.08 -1.28 9.20
CA LEU A 89 4.21 -0.93 10.07
C LEU A 89 4.41 -1.93 11.20
N VAL A 90 3.33 -2.45 11.80
CA VAL A 90 3.42 -3.43 12.90
C VAL A 90 3.83 -4.81 12.39
N CYS A 91 3.21 -5.28 11.31
CA CYS A 91 3.45 -6.62 10.79
C CYS A 91 4.78 -6.76 10.05
N GLY A 92 5.26 -5.70 9.40
CA GLY A 92 6.54 -5.73 8.67
C GLY A 92 7.78 -5.71 9.56
N THR A 93 7.68 -5.30 10.83
CA THR A 93 8.88 -4.82 11.56
C THR A 93 9.34 -5.66 12.75
N VAL A 94 8.67 -6.78 13.07
CA VAL A 94 8.97 -7.72 14.19
C VAL A 94 9.63 -7.02 15.39
N SER A 95 8.85 -6.24 16.15
CA SER A 95 9.31 -5.52 17.35
C SER A 95 8.66 -6.07 18.64
N GLY A 96 9.19 -5.67 19.81
CA GLY A 96 8.81 -6.27 21.09
C GLY A 96 7.37 -6.04 21.56
N ASP A 97 6.65 -5.04 21.04
CA ASP A 97 5.27 -4.70 21.44
C ASP A 97 4.24 -4.95 20.30
N VAL A 98 4.58 -5.84 19.36
CA VAL A 98 3.76 -6.13 18.17
C VAL A 98 2.33 -6.53 18.53
N SER A 99 2.13 -7.36 19.56
CA SER A 99 0.79 -7.83 19.95
C SER A 99 -0.13 -6.68 20.38
N LYS A 100 0.35 -5.78 21.25
CA LYS A 100 -0.44 -4.64 21.72
C LYS A 100 -0.75 -3.66 20.61
N ARG A 101 0.23 -3.36 19.74
CA ARG A 101 0.03 -2.45 18.60
C ARG A 101 -0.88 -3.05 17.54
N LYS A 102 -0.82 -4.36 17.32
CA LYS A 102 -1.77 -5.10 16.47
C LYS A 102 -3.19 -4.98 17.05
N GLY A 103 -3.35 -5.15 18.36
CA GLY A 103 -4.62 -4.93 19.06
C GLY A 103 -5.19 -3.52 18.88
N VAL A 104 -4.34 -2.48 18.86
CA VAL A 104 -4.77 -1.11 18.54
C VAL A 104 -5.27 -0.98 17.10
N CYS A 105 -4.54 -1.55 16.13
CA CYS A 105 -4.97 -1.53 14.72
C CYS A 105 -6.30 -2.26 14.56
N PHE A 106 -6.49 -3.40 15.25
CA PHE A 106 -7.71 -4.17 15.23
C PHE A 106 -8.88 -3.39 15.81
N ALA A 107 -8.74 -2.78 16.97
CA ALA A 107 -9.80 -1.96 17.55
C ALA A 107 -10.25 -0.83 16.61
N MET A 108 -9.31 -0.16 15.95
CA MET A 108 -9.61 0.94 15.01
C MET A 108 -10.23 0.44 13.70
N ALA A 109 -9.77 -0.68 13.16
CA ALA A 109 -10.36 -1.32 11.98
C ALA A 109 -11.81 -1.76 12.27
N ASP A 110 -12.03 -2.37 13.42
CA ASP A 110 -13.33 -2.88 13.88
C ASP A 110 -14.34 -1.74 14.11
N GLU A 111 -13.88 -0.62 14.69
CA GLU A 111 -14.66 0.64 14.76
C GLU A 111 -15.07 1.14 13.38
N LEU A 112 -14.13 1.26 12.43
CA LEU A 112 -14.40 1.73 11.07
C LEU A 112 -15.40 0.82 10.32
N VAL A 113 -15.22 -0.49 10.45
CA VAL A 113 -16.12 -1.48 9.84
C VAL A 113 -17.53 -1.30 10.38
N ARG A 114 -17.71 -1.19 11.71
CA ARG A 114 -19.03 -0.97 12.31
C ARG A 114 -19.66 0.36 11.91
N ASP A 115 -18.90 1.44 11.91
CA ASP A 115 -19.39 2.77 11.50
C ASP A 115 -19.89 2.77 10.05
N CYS A 116 -19.13 2.13 9.14
CA CYS A 116 -19.48 2.05 7.73
C CYS A 116 -20.62 1.06 7.45
N LEU A 117 -20.78 0.02 8.27
CA LEU A 117 -21.86 -0.96 8.13
C LEU A 117 -23.18 -0.47 8.74
N GLY A 118 -23.14 0.20 9.88
CA GLY A 118 -24.32 0.74 10.57
C GLY A 118 -25.02 1.87 9.81
N GLY A 119 -24.33 2.53 8.87
CA GLY A 119 -24.91 3.56 8.00
C GLY A 119 -25.76 3.02 6.83
N ASN A 120 -25.78 1.70 6.58
CA ASN A 120 -26.44 1.11 5.40
C ASN A 120 -27.99 1.09 5.44
N GLU A 121 -28.63 1.52 6.53
CA GLU A 121 -30.11 1.55 6.60
C GLU A 121 -30.75 2.63 5.70
N LYS A 122 -29.95 3.55 5.13
CA LYS A 122 -30.41 4.54 4.14
C LYS A 122 -29.70 4.38 2.81
N ARG A 123 -29.77 3.20 2.18
CA ARG A 123 -29.35 3.06 0.78
C ARG A 123 -30.29 3.84 -0.12
N SER A 124 -29.83 5.02 -0.53
CA SER A 124 -30.35 5.76 -1.67
C SER A 124 -30.31 4.88 -2.92
N SER A 125 -31.30 5.01 -3.79
CA SER A 125 -31.37 4.32 -5.10
C SER A 125 -30.36 4.85 -6.13
N LEU A 126 -29.51 5.80 -5.74
CA LEU A 126 -28.46 6.40 -6.57
C LEU A 126 -27.23 5.49 -6.63
N ARG A 127 -26.52 5.51 -7.77
CA ARG A 127 -25.22 4.86 -7.90
C ARG A 127 -24.25 5.48 -6.88
N PRO A 128 -23.38 4.67 -6.23
CA PRO A 128 -22.40 5.19 -5.29
C PRO A 128 -21.43 6.14 -6.00
N ASP A 129 -21.08 7.23 -5.32
CA ASP A 129 -20.04 8.15 -5.80
C ASP A 129 -18.63 7.62 -5.52
N GLU A 130 -17.61 8.32 -6.01
CA GLU A 130 -16.21 7.90 -5.86
C GLU A 130 -15.78 7.78 -4.38
N SER A 131 -16.27 8.67 -3.52
CA SER A 131 -15.98 8.65 -2.08
C SER A 131 -16.54 7.37 -1.45
N GLU A 132 -17.79 7.02 -1.73
CA GLU A 132 -18.41 5.81 -1.24
C GLU A 132 -17.68 4.54 -1.74
N LEU A 133 -17.23 4.55 -3.00
CA LEU A 133 -16.46 3.44 -3.57
C LEU A 133 -15.10 3.27 -2.89
N LEU A 134 -14.40 4.37 -2.59
CA LEU A 134 -13.14 4.36 -1.85
C LEU A 134 -13.32 3.87 -0.42
N ILE A 135 -14.38 4.32 0.28
CA ILE A 135 -14.69 3.87 1.64
C ILE A 135 -14.94 2.35 1.65
N ARG A 136 -15.81 1.85 0.76
CA ARG A 136 -16.10 0.41 0.66
C ARG A 136 -14.84 -0.41 0.39
N THR A 137 -13.94 0.09 -0.46
CA THR A 137 -12.69 -0.59 -0.79
C THR A 137 -11.71 -0.56 0.39
N GLY A 138 -11.56 0.59 1.07
CA GLY A 138 -10.75 0.75 2.26
C GLY A 138 -11.20 -0.12 3.44
N VAL A 139 -12.51 -0.23 3.66
CA VAL A 139 -13.10 -1.12 4.66
C VAL A 139 -12.73 -2.58 4.39
N CYS A 140 -12.78 -3.03 3.14
CA CYS A 140 -12.33 -4.38 2.78
C CYS A 140 -10.84 -4.61 3.08
N HIS A 141 -10.00 -3.59 2.89
CA HIS A 141 -8.59 -3.66 3.28
C HIS A 141 -8.44 -3.87 4.79
N CYS A 142 -9.18 -3.12 5.60
CA CYS A 142 -9.20 -3.27 7.06
C CYS A 142 -9.75 -4.63 7.51
N LEU A 143 -10.79 -5.15 6.84
CA LEU A 143 -11.33 -6.49 7.10
C LEU A 143 -10.28 -7.57 6.89
N ILE A 144 -9.48 -7.49 5.82
CA ILE A 144 -8.39 -8.46 5.59
C ILE A 144 -7.38 -8.40 6.74
N ASP A 145 -6.98 -7.20 7.16
CA ASP A 145 -5.99 -7.03 8.22
C ASP A 145 -6.50 -7.60 9.57
N LEU A 146 -7.78 -7.37 9.90
CA LEU A 146 -8.47 -7.92 11.07
C LEU A 146 -8.49 -9.45 11.08
N LEU A 147 -8.83 -10.05 9.94
CA LEU A 147 -9.05 -11.48 9.80
C LEU A 147 -7.74 -12.28 9.63
N TYR A 148 -6.59 -11.63 9.41
CA TYR A 148 -5.29 -12.30 9.22
C TYR A 148 -4.61 -12.66 10.56
N PRO A 149 -4.09 -13.90 10.73
CA PRO A 149 -3.74 -14.89 9.70
C PRO A 149 -4.82 -15.89 9.30
N GLY A 150 -5.99 -15.85 9.92
CA GLY A 150 -7.10 -16.73 9.58
C GLY A 150 -8.34 -16.34 10.35
N PRO A 151 -9.51 -16.26 9.69
CA PRO A 151 -10.77 -15.93 10.34
C PRO A 151 -11.31 -17.11 11.14
N ASP A 152 -12.11 -16.84 12.16
CA ASP A 152 -12.87 -17.87 12.85
C ASP A 152 -13.95 -18.47 11.92
N ALA A 153 -14.33 -19.72 12.18
CA ALA A 153 -15.37 -20.38 11.41
C ALA A 153 -16.72 -19.65 11.60
N GLY A 154 -17.31 -19.17 10.51
CA GLY A 154 -18.60 -18.46 10.53
C GLY A 154 -18.50 -16.97 10.83
N ASP A 155 -17.29 -16.39 10.81
CA ASP A 155 -17.07 -14.96 11.01
C ASP A 155 -17.88 -14.10 10.01
N GLU A 156 -18.72 -13.20 10.55
CA GLU A 156 -19.59 -12.32 9.76
C GLU A 156 -18.79 -11.34 8.89
N TYR A 157 -17.63 -10.89 9.36
CA TYR A 157 -16.72 -10.01 8.62
C TYR A 157 -16.12 -10.72 7.41
N LEU A 158 -15.82 -12.02 7.53
CA LEU A 158 -15.40 -12.82 6.38
C LEU A 158 -16.51 -12.93 5.34
N LEU A 159 -17.75 -13.19 5.76
CA LEU A 159 -18.89 -13.28 4.86
C LEU A 159 -19.15 -11.97 4.12
N LEU A 160 -19.07 -10.85 4.83
CA LEU A 160 -19.17 -9.51 4.24
C LEU A 160 -18.08 -9.27 3.19
N LEU A 161 -16.82 -9.55 3.53
CA LEU A 161 -15.69 -9.40 2.62
C LEU A 161 -15.88 -10.24 1.35
N LYS A 162 -16.27 -11.51 1.50
CA LYS A 162 -16.55 -12.42 0.37
C LYS A 162 -17.68 -11.90 -0.51
N ARG A 163 -18.77 -11.38 0.07
CA ARG A 163 -19.88 -10.79 -0.68
C ARG A 163 -19.43 -9.56 -1.47
N GLN A 164 -18.62 -8.69 -0.88
CA GLN A 164 -18.14 -7.48 -1.54
C GLN A 164 -17.20 -7.82 -2.72
N ILE A 165 -16.25 -8.74 -2.53
CA ILE A 165 -15.36 -9.21 -3.59
C ILE A 165 -16.16 -9.88 -4.72
N SER A 166 -17.12 -10.75 -4.39
CA SER A 166 -17.97 -11.41 -5.39
C SER A 166 -18.79 -10.40 -6.19
N GLY A 167 -19.31 -9.36 -5.53
CA GLY A 167 -20.01 -8.26 -6.19
C GLY A 167 -19.12 -7.52 -7.19
N TRP A 168 -17.89 -7.16 -6.80
CA TRP A 168 -16.95 -6.54 -7.72
C TRP A 168 -16.64 -7.43 -8.92
N ILE A 169 -16.47 -8.74 -8.74
CA ILE A 169 -16.20 -9.66 -9.84
C ILE A 169 -17.41 -9.78 -10.78
N ALA A 170 -18.63 -9.81 -10.24
CA ALA A 170 -19.85 -9.85 -11.05
C ALA A 170 -20.07 -8.57 -11.86
N GLU A 171 -19.66 -7.41 -11.32
CA GLU A 171 -19.72 -6.10 -12.01
C GLU A 171 -18.57 -5.88 -13.00
N MET A 172 -17.54 -6.74 -12.99
CA MET A 172 -16.36 -6.59 -13.83
C MET A 172 -16.70 -6.89 -15.29
N ASN A 173 -16.30 -5.97 -16.17
CA ASN A 173 -16.40 -6.16 -17.61
C ASN A 173 -15.51 -7.30 -18.08
N ARG A 174 -15.79 -7.83 -19.29
CA ARG A 174 -15.03 -8.94 -19.88
C ARG A 174 -13.55 -8.65 -20.06
N ASP A 175 -13.19 -7.38 -20.25
CA ASP A 175 -11.80 -6.93 -20.40
C ASP A 175 -11.06 -6.79 -19.06
N GLY A 176 -11.76 -6.81 -17.91
CA GLY A 176 -11.18 -6.61 -16.59
C GLY A 176 -11.43 -5.22 -15.97
N SER A 177 -12.10 -4.32 -16.68
CA SER A 177 -12.47 -2.98 -16.22
C SER A 177 -13.78 -2.97 -15.42
N TRP A 178 -14.13 -1.83 -14.82
CA TRP A 178 -15.44 -1.58 -14.22
C TRP A 178 -16.05 -0.30 -14.76
N SER A 179 -17.30 -0.37 -15.18
CA SER A 179 -18.04 0.78 -15.69
C SER A 179 -18.35 1.78 -14.57
N GLY A 180 -17.92 3.04 -14.73
CA GLY A 180 -18.16 4.11 -13.75
C GLY A 180 -17.26 4.04 -12.51
N VAL A 181 -16.16 3.28 -12.56
CA VAL A 181 -15.16 3.20 -11.49
C VAL A 181 -13.85 3.81 -11.98
N SER A 182 -13.29 4.74 -11.20
CA SER A 182 -12.01 5.38 -11.54
C SER A 182 -10.84 4.39 -11.49
N PRO A 183 -9.73 4.65 -12.22
CA PRO A 183 -8.52 3.85 -12.11
C PRO A 183 -8.02 3.71 -10.67
N ASP A 184 -8.13 4.77 -9.87
CA ASP A 184 -7.70 4.78 -8.47
C ASP A 184 -8.46 3.75 -7.63
N VAL A 185 -9.80 3.77 -7.71
CA VAL A 185 -10.63 2.78 -7.01
C VAL A 185 -10.36 1.38 -7.53
N ALA A 186 -10.23 1.22 -8.85
CA ALA A 186 -10.00 -0.08 -9.45
C ALA A 186 -8.68 -0.71 -9.00
N LEU A 187 -7.58 0.07 -8.96
CA LEU A 187 -6.29 -0.39 -8.47
C LEU A 187 -6.35 -0.77 -6.99
N GLU A 188 -7.07 -0.02 -6.15
CA GLU A 188 -7.30 -0.40 -4.75
C GLU A 188 -8.11 -1.70 -4.62
N ARG A 189 -9.15 -1.90 -5.45
CA ARG A 189 -9.90 -3.18 -5.49
C ARG A 189 -9.01 -4.35 -5.88
N ILE A 190 -8.15 -4.19 -6.88
CA ILE A 190 -7.19 -5.22 -7.27
C ILE A 190 -6.26 -5.53 -6.10
N GLY A 191 -5.76 -4.51 -5.40
CA GLY A 191 -4.95 -4.67 -4.19
C GLY A 191 -5.64 -5.49 -3.11
N VAL A 192 -6.91 -5.18 -2.80
CA VAL A 192 -7.74 -5.93 -1.85
C VAL A 192 -7.90 -7.39 -2.27
N MET A 193 -8.34 -7.64 -3.51
CA MET A 193 -8.60 -9.00 -3.98
C MET A 193 -7.31 -9.85 -4.04
N ASN A 194 -6.20 -9.24 -4.44
CA ASN A 194 -4.91 -9.92 -4.49
C ASN A 194 -4.37 -10.22 -3.07
N ARG A 195 -4.52 -9.27 -2.13
CA ARG A 195 -4.18 -9.49 -0.72
C ARG A 195 -5.07 -10.54 -0.07
N TYR A 196 -6.35 -10.61 -0.42
CA TYR A 196 -7.27 -11.66 0.04
C TYR A 196 -6.77 -13.05 -0.39
N SER A 197 -6.37 -13.20 -1.66
CA SER A 197 -5.80 -14.46 -2.18
C SER A 197 -4.59 -14.91 -1.37
N TYR A 198 -3.67 -13.99 -1.07
CA TYR A 198 -2.52 -14.27 -0.20
C TYR A 198 -2.91 -14.60 1.25
N ALA A 199 -3.70 -13.73 1.88
CA ALA A 199 -4.01 -13.77 3.30
C ALA A 199 -4.76 -15.04 3.72
N PHE A 200 -5.63 -15.56 2.84
CA PHE A 200 -6.48 -16.72 3.14
C PHE A 200 -6.18 -17.93 2.26
N LEU A 201 -5.14 -17.86 1.43
CA LEU A 201 -4.75 -18.91 0.47
C LEU A 201 -5.91 -19.33 -0.46
N ASP A 202 -6.82 -18.41 -0.74
CA ASP A 202 -8.04 -18.64 -1.53
C ASP A 202 -7.86 -18.11 -2.96
N LYS A 203 -7.55 -19.04 -3.86
CA LYS A 203 -7.24 -18.77 -5.27
C LYS A 203 -8.46 -18.70 -6.18
N THR A 204 -9.67 -18.78 -5.63
CA THR A 204 -10.92 -18.87 -6.41
C THR A 204 -11.05 -17.75 -7.45
N ASN A 205 -10.55 -16.56 -7.11
CA ASN A 205 -10.73 -15.36 -7.91
C ASN A 205 -9.46 -14.92 -8.68
N ASP A 206 -8.35 -15.66 -8.59
CA ASP A 206 -7.05 -15.21 -9.11
C ASP A 206 -7.08 -14.85 -10.60
N SER A 207 -7.83 -15.63 -11.40
CA SER A 207 -7.98 -15.36 -12.84
C SER A 207 -8.70 -14.04 -13.13
N ALA A 208 -9.65 -13.63 -12.29
CA ALA A 208 -10.34 -12.34 -12.42
C ALA A 208 -9.43 -11.19 -11.98
N VAL A 209 -8.69 -11.37 -10.88
CA VAL A 209 -7.71 -10.40 -10.38
C VAL A 209 -6.63 -10.14 -11.43
N LYS A 210 -6.04 -11.21 -11.98
CA LYS A 210 -5.03 -11.14 -13.04
C LYS A 210 -5.54 -10.39 -14.28
N ARG A 211 -6.75 -10.71 -14.74
CA ARG A 211 -7.35 -10.04 -15.92
C ARG A 211 -7.53 -8.54 -15.69
N SER A 212 -7.98 -8.15 -14.50
CA SER A 212 -8.12 -6.73 -14.15
C SER A 212 -6.77 -6.03 -14.08
N PHE A 213 -5.76 -6.64 -13.44
CA PHE A 213 -4.41 -6.11 -13.46
C PHE A 213 -3.86 -5.95 -14.89
N GLU A 214 -4.07 -6.94 -15.75
CA GLU A 214 -3.67 -6.91 -17.16
C GLU A 214 -4.33 -5.76 -17.94
N TYR A 215 -5.60 -5.47 -17.68
CA TYR A 215 -6.29 -4.32 -18.26
C TYR A 215 -5.59 -3.01 -17.86
N PHE A 216 -5.41 -2.77 -16.56
CA PHE A 216 -4.89 -1.49 -16.08
C PHE A 216 -3.41 -1.29 -16.39
N ARG A 217 -2.57 -2.32 -16.31
CA ARG A 217 -1.15 -2.20 -16.70
C ARG A 217 -0.95 -1.85 -18.18
N ASN A 218 -1.91 -2.20 -19.04
CA ASN A 218 -1.86 -1.93 -20.48
C ASN A 218 -2.54 -0.60 -20.84
N SER A 219 -3.52 -0.17 -20.05
CA SER A 219 -4.33 1.03 -20.34
C SER A 219 -3.76 2.30 -19.69
N LEU A 220 -2.99 2.18 -18.61
CA LEU A 220 -2.41 3.29 -17.87
C LEU A 220 -0.96 3.56 -18.33
N PRO A 221 -0.69 4.70 -19.00
CA PRO A 221 0.63 5.00 -19.51
C PRO A 221 1.58 5.39 -18.36
N VAL A 222 2.84 4.95 -18.42
CA VAL A 222 3.91 5.55 -17.62
C VAL A 222 4.54 6.65 -18.48
N PRO A 223 4.43 7.93 -18.09
CA PRO A 223 4.98 9.02 -18.89
C PRO A 223 6.50 8.92 -19.04
N GLU A 224 7.02 9.43 -20.17
CA GLU A 224 8.45 9.47 -20.44
C GLU A 224 9.08 10.81 -20.04
N ASP A 225 8.30 11.89 -20.10
CA ASP A 225 8.74 13.25 -19.75
C ASP A 225 8.12 13.69 -18.41
N ALA A 226 8.98 13.87 -17.41
CA ALA A 226 8.59 14.39 -16.11
C ALA A 226 8.34 15.92 -16.10
N GLY A 227 8.81 16.65 -17.10
CA GLY A 227 8.69 18.11 -17.18
C GLY A 227 7.30 18.61 -17.57
N ASN A 228 6.45 17.76 -18.15
CA ASN A 228 5.09 18.09 -18.58
C ASN A 228 4.09 17.03 -18.07
N PHE A 229 4.17 16.74 -16.78
CA PHE A 229 3.37 15.72 -16.12
C PHE A 229 2.13 16.31 -15.44
N ASP A 230 0.98 15.65 -15.60
CA ASP A 230 -0.22 15.95 -14.81
C ASP A 230 -0.07 15.39 -13.40
N GLU A 231 0.14 16.28 -12.42
CA GLU A 231 0.30 15.93 -11.01
C GLU A 231 -0.87 15.13 -10.43
N ASN A 232 -2.08 15.29 -10.97
CA ASN A 232 -3.25 14.53 -10.54
C ASN A 232 -3.12 13.02 -10.81
N TYR A 233 -2.29 12.66 -11.79
CA TYR A 233 -2.04 11.27 -12.16
C TYR A 233 -0.96 10.59 -11.30
N LEU A 234 -0.23 11.35 -10.47
CA LEU A 234 0.85 10.84 -9.62
C LEU A 234 0.39 9.70 -8.72
N TYR A 235 -0.74 9.90 -8.03
CA TYR A 235 -1.26 8.93 -7.08
C TYR A 235 -1.83 7.69 -7.77
N THR A 236 -2.33 7.82 -9.00
CA THR A 236 -2.69 6.66 -9.83
C THR A 236 -1.45 5.84 -10.18
N LEU A 237 -0.35 6.49 -10.59
CA LEU A 237 0.91 5.79 -10.86
C LEU A 237 1.49 5.11 -9.62
N ALA A 238 1.41 5.75 -8.46
CA ALA A 238 1.84 5.14 -7.20
C ALA A 238 1.02 3.89 -6.84
N ARG A 239 -0.31 3.92 -7.06
CA ARG A 239 -1.17 2.73 -6.89
C ARG A 239 -0.86 1.65 -7.92
N LEU A 240 -0.60 2.02 -9.17
CA LEU A 240 -0.21 1.06 -10.21
C LEU A 240 1.13 0.39 -9.86
N TYR A 241 2.08 1.15 -9.30
CA TYR A 241 3.31 0.60 -8.74
C TYR A 241 3.00 -0.41 -7.63
N ASP A 242 2.15 -0.04 -6.67
CA ASP A 242 1.75 -0.93 -5.57
C ASP A 242 1.17 -2.24 -6.12
N THR A 243 0.23 -2.17 -7.06
CA THR A 243 -0.36 -3.33 -7.71
C THR A 243 0.67 -4.18 -8.47
N ALA A 244 1.65 -3.55 -9.13
CA ALA A 244 2.67 -4.25 -9.92
C ALA A 244 3.64 -5.08 -9.07
N VAL A 245 3.86 -4.72 -7.80
CA VAL A 245 4.85 -5.38 -6.93
C VAL A 245 4.28 -6.45 -5.99
N LEU A 246 2.94 -6.53 -5.79
CA LEU A 246 2.33 -7.41 -4.78
C LEU A 246 2.66 -8.92 -4.93
N GLY A 247 2.79 -9.43 -6.17
CA GLY A 247 2.80 -10.88 -6.43
C GLY A 247 1.48 -11.56 -6.04
N ASN A 248 1.40 -12.89 -6.03
CA ASN A 248 0.23 -13.73 -5.66
C ASN A 248 -0.68 -14.14 -6.84
N ALA A 249 -1.85 -13.50 -7.03
CA ALA A 249 -2.80 -13.88 -8.08
C ALA A 249 -2.20 -13.73 -9.50
N TYR A 250 -1.12 -12.97 -9.61
CA TYR A 250 -0.29 -12.80 -10.80
C TYR A 250 1.17 -12.58 -10.39
N ASP A 251 2.08 -12.86 -11.32
CA ASP A 251 3.51 -12.59 -11.12
C ASP A 251 3.79 -11.08 -11.05
N PRO A 252 4.69 -10.61 -10.17
CA PRO A 252 5.07 -9.20 -10.11
C PRO A 252 5.58 -8.68 -11.46
N ASP A 253 5.03 -7.56 -11.95
CA ASP A 253 5.51 -6.91 -13.16
C ASP A 253 6.71 -6.00 -12.86
N ARG A 254 7.88 -6.63 -12.74
CA ARG A 254 9.16 -5.95 -12.45
C ARG A 254 9.53 -4.92 -13.51
N ARG A 255 9.08 -5.07 -14.76
CA ARG A 255 9.36 -4.12 -15.84
C ARG A 255 8.54 -2.85 -15.66
N LEU A 256 7.24 -3.00 -15.37
CA LEU A 256 6.37 -1.87 -15.06
C LEU A 256 6.80 -1.15 -13.78
N ALA A 257 7.06 -1.89 -12.70
CA ALA A 257 7.54 -1.31 -11.44
C ALA A 257 8.82 -0.50 -11.64
N ARG A 258 9.78 -1.02 -12.42
CA ARG A 258 11.01 -0.28 -12.80
C ARG A 258 10.72 1.00 -13.56
N ARG A 259 9.82 0.96 -14.55
CA ARG A 259 9.45 2.14 -15.35
C ARG A 259 8.84 3.21 -14.46
N ILE A 260 7.87 2.84 -13.61
CA ILE A 260 7.22 3.79 -12.70
C ILE A 260 8.23 4.33 -11.69
N ALA A 261 9.03 3.49 -11.04
CA ALA A 261 10.05 3.94 -10.09
C ALA A 261 11.04 4.91 -10.75
N ARG A 262 11.46 4.63 -11.99
CA ARG A 262 12.34 5.53 -12.74
C ARG A 262 11.67 6.88 -12.99
N PHE A 263 10.43 6.88 -13.46
CA PHE A 263 9.65 8.09 -13.65
C PHE A 263 9.52 8.90 -12.35
N MET A 264 9.16 8.24 -11.24
CA MET A 264 9.05 8.85 -9.90
C MET A 264 10.37 9.50 -9.46
N TYR A 265 11.51 8.87 -9.75
CA TYR A 265 12.82 9.43 -9.48
C TYR A 265 13.11 10.68 -10.32
N ASP A 266 12.77 10.67 -11.60
CA ASP A 266 13.02 11.81 -12.48
C ASP A 266 12.06 12.98 -12.11
N TYR A 267 10.79 12.69 -11.81
CA TYR A 267 9.80 13.68 -11.37
C TYR A 267 10.13 14.32 -10.02
N SER A 268 10.60 13.55 -9.03
CA SER A 268 10.94 14.05 -7.69
C SER A 268 12.02 15.14 -7.68
N ARG A 269 12.80 15.23 -8.77
CA ARG A 269 13.90 16.16 -8.98
C ARG A 269 13.51 17.39 -9.79
N THR A 270 12.28 17.43 -10.31
CA THR A 270 11.77 18.59 -11.04
C THR A 270 11.46 19.73 -10.06
N PRO A 271 11.56 21.00 -10.49
CA PRO A 271 11.23 22.15 -9.65
C PRO A 271 9.72 22.25 -9.35
N PHE A 272 8.87 21.56 -10.11
CA PHE A 272 7.41 21.58 -9.95
C PHE A 272 6.90 20.55 -8.95
N CYS A 273 7.72 19.56 -8.58
CA CYS A 273 7.31 18.53 -7.62
C CYS A 273 7.19 19.12 -6.22
N SER A 274 5.96 19.16 -5.70
CA SER A 274 5.69 19.59 -4.33
C SER A 274 6.41 18.70 -3.31
N ASP A 275 6.58 19.19 -2.09
CA ASP A 275 7.24 18.41 -1.04
C ASP A 275 6.50 17.09 -0.76
N ASP A 276 5.18 17.08 -0.73
CA ASP A 276 4.39 15.87 -0.45
C ASP A 276 4.47 14.87 -1.61
N ASP A 277 4.39 15.34 -2.85
CA ASP A 277 4.57 14.52 -4.04
C ASP A 277 5.97 13.90 -4.09
N ARG A 278 6.98 14.65 -3.62
CA ARG A 278 8.35 14.14 -3.50
C ARG A 278 8.41 12.94 -2.57
N PHE A 279 7.71 12.96 -1.43
CA PHE A 279 7.63 11.80 -0.54
C PHE A 279 6.88 10.62 -1.17
N CYS A 280 5.83 10.87 -1.94
CA CYS A 280 5.14 9.83 -2.71
C CYS A 280 6.10 9.16 -3.72
N CYS A 281 6.85 9.96 -4.47
CA CYS A 281 7.86 9.48 -5.40
C CYS A 281 8.97 8.68 -4.71
N VAL A 282 9.53 9.24 -3.64
CA VAL A 282 10.59 8.63 -2.83
C VAL A 282 10.14 7.26 -2.31
N CYS A 283 8.89 7.13 -1.86
CA CYS A 283 8.34 5.86 -1.43
C CYS A 283 8.45 4.77 -2.51
N CYS A 284 8.00 5.03 -3.75
CA CYS A 284 8.11 4.07 -4.86
C CYS A 284 9.57 3.72 -5.16
N VAL A 285 10.47 4.71 -5.14
CA VAL A 285 11.89 4.49 -5.42
C VAL A 285 12.56 3.64 -4.34
N VAL A 286 12.37 3.99 -3.06
CA VAL A 286 12.96 3.27 -1.93
C VAL A 286 12.53 1.82 -1.94
N ARG A 287 11.23 1.56 -2.16
CA ARG A 287 10.69 0.21 -2.27
C ARG A 287 11.32 -0.58 -3.41
N TYR A 288 11.43 0.03 -4.59
CA TYR A 288 12.05 -0.63 -5.74
C TYR A 288 13.52 -1.01 -5.48
N VAL A 289 14.28 -0.13 -4.81
CA VAL A 289 15.67 -0.40 -4.47
C VAL A 289 15.77 -1.49 -3.40
N ALA A 290 14.94 -1.42 -2.36
CA ALA A 290 14.91 -2.40 -1.27
C ALA A 290 14.57 -3.82 -1.78
N GLU A 291 13.50 -3.96 -2.57
CA GLU A 291 13.09 -5.24 -3.18
C GLU A 291 14.20 -5.85 -4.05
N ARG A 292 14.98 -5.01 -4.76
CA ARG A 292 16.08 -5.51 -5.57
C ARG A 292 17.22 -6.02 -4.69
N ILE A 293 17.65 -5.26 -3.69
CA ILE A 293 18.78 -5.63 -2.84
C ILE A 293 18.50 -6.96 -2.13
N ASP A 294 17.27 -7.15 -1.61
CA ASP A 294 16.83 -8.42 -1.04
C ASP A 294 17.01 -9.59 -2.03
N ILE A 295 16.56 -9.44 -3.28
CA ILE A 295 16.72 -10.49 -4.31
C ILE A 295 18.21 -10.80 -4.57
N TRP A 296 19.08 -9.79 -4.63
CA TRP A 296 20.51 -10.02 -4.86
C TRP A 296 21.16 -10.77 -3.70
N GLN A 297 20.86 -10.36 -2.46
CA GLN A 297 21.44 -10.97 -1.26
C GLN A 297 20.87 -12.37 -0.98
N SER A 298 19.58 -12.58 -1.27
CA SER A 298 18.93 -13.90 -1.18
C SER A 298 19.49 -14.89 -2.22
N ALA A 299 19.73 -14.45 -3.47
CA ALA A 299 20.32 -15.29 -4.51
C ALA A 299 21.79 -15.67 -4.23
N ASP A 300 22.56 -14.79 -3.60
CA ASP A 300 23.92 -15.11 -3.16
C ASP A 300 23.91 -16.07 -1.96
N THR A 301 22.93 -15.95 -1.05
CA THR A 301 22.77 -16.87 0.09
C THR A 301 22.38 -18.29 -0.36
N GLU A 302 21.49 -18.43 -1.35
CA GLU A 302 21.13 -19.73 -1.93
C GLU A 302 22.32 -20.43 -2.62
N ARG A 303 23.23 -19.67 -3.22
CA ARG A 303 24.47 -20.21 -3.83
C ARG A 303 25.48 -20.74 -2.82
N TYR A 304 25.40 -20.32 -1.56
CA TYR A 304 26.25 -20.84 -0.48
C TYR A 304 25.66 -22.08 0.22
N ILE A 305 24.39 -22.41 -0.06
CA ILE A 305 23.66 -23.54 0.55
C ILE A 305 23.46 -24.70 -0.43
N ALA A 306 23.66 -24.49 -1.75
CA ALA A 306 23.67 -25.52 -2.78
C ALA A 306 25.08 -26.08 -3.03
#